data_AF-A0A9X5HC62-F1
#
_entry.id   AF-A0A9X5HC62-F1
#
_cell.length_a   1.000
_cell.length_b   1.000
_cell.length_c   1.000
_cell.angle_alpha   90.00
_cell.angle_beta   90.00
_cell.angle_gamma   90.00
#
_symmetry.space_group_name_H-M   'P 1'
#
loop_
_entity.id
_entity.type
_entity.pdbx_description
1 polymer ?
#
loop_
_entity_poly.entity_id
_entity_poly.type
_entity_poly.pdbx_seq_one_letter_code
_entity_poly.pdbx_strand_id
1 'polypeptide(L)' 'GKAIAAWAGGEAGLEAAGVPVDAPGVIVTDSGPSALDQVRTLLASHRVWERFTSGV' A
#
# COMPACT_ATOMS: atom_id res chain seq x y z
N GLY A 1 3.80 -7.55 -4.32
CA GLY A 1 4.91 -6.58 -4.10
C GLY A 1 4.83 -5.29 -4.90
N LYS A 2 3.66 -4.65 -5.02
CA LYS A 2 3.53 -3.25 -5.46
C LYS A 2 3.00 -2.42 -4.30
N ALA A 3 3.28 -1.11 -4.34
CA ALA A 3 2.71 -0.15 -3.41
C ALA A 3 1.22 0.03 -3.71
N ILE A 4 0.41 0.20 -2.68
CA ILE A 4 -1.04 0.37 -2.78
C ILE A 4 -1.41 1.55 -1.88
N ALA A 5 -2.21 2.48 -2.40
CA ALA A 5 -2.77 3.59 -1.65
C ALA A 5 -4.29 3.49 -1.65
N ALA A 6 -4.92 3.69 -0.49
CA ALA A 6 -6.36 3.74 -0.32
C ALA A 6 -6.77 5.03 0.43
N TRP A 7 -7.95 5.52 0.10
CA TRP A 7 -8.60 6.66 0.75
C TRP A 7 -10.12 6.53 0.56
N ALA A 8 -10.90 7.33 1.29
CA ALA A 8 -12.36 7.42 1.15
C ALA A 8 -13.10 6.07 1.17
N GLY A 9 -12.74 5.18 2.09
CA GLY A 9 -13.36 3.86 2.25
C GLY A 9 -12.71 2.76 1.41
N GLY A 10 -11.60 3.03 0.72
CA GLY A 10 -10.82 2.02 0.00
C GLY A 10 -10.29 0.89 0.89
N GLU A 11 -10.23 1.10 2.20
CA GLU A 11 -9.91 0.09 3.22
C GLU A 11 -10.81 -1.14 3.13
N ALA A 12 -12.10 -0.96 2.80
CA ALA A 12 -13.02 -2.08 2.60
C ALA A 12 -12.61 -2.95 1.40
N GLY A 13 -12.04 -2.35 0.36
CA GLY A 13 -11.48 -3.08 -0.78
C GLY A 13 -10.20 -3.84 -0.42
N LEU A 14 -9.36 -3.26 0.44
CA LEU A 14 -8.16 -3.93 0.97
C LEU A 14 -8.54 -5.13 1.84
N GLU A 15 -9.50 -4.97 2.75
CA GLU A 15 -10.02 -6.02 3.61
C GLU A 15 -10.61 -7.18 2.79
N ALA A 16 -11.48 -6.87 1.82
CA ALA A 16 -12.07 -7.87 0.94
C ALA A 16 -11.02 -8.64 0.10
N ALA A 17 -9.88 -8.00 -0.19
CA ALA A 17 -8.75 -8.61 -0.88
C ALA A 17 -7.77 -9.35 0.06
N GLY A 18 -8.01 -9.35 1.38
CA GLY A 18 -7.12 -9.93 2.37
C GLY A 18 -5.79 -9.19 2.51
N VAL A 19 -5.76 -7.88 2.22
CA VAL A 19 -4.58 -7.02 2.34
C VAL A 19 -4.67 -6.22 3.64
N PRO A 20 -3.83 -6.49 4.65
CA PRO A 20 -3.81 -5.70 5.88
C PRO A 20 -3.44 -4.24 5.60
N VAL A 21 -4.11 -3.32 6.28
CA VAL A 21 -3.89 -1.86 6.12
C VAL A 21 -2.51 -1.40 6.61
N ASP A 22 -1.89 -2.18 7.49
CA ASP A 22 -0.55 -1.98 8.05
C ASP A 22 0.53 -2.82 7.36
N ALA A 23 0.18 -3.58 6.31
CA ALA A 23 1.15 -4.37 5.57
C ALA A 23 2.18 -3.45 4.88
N PRO A 24 3.45 -3.91 4.71
CA PRO A 24 4.47 -3.12 4.03
C PRO A 24 3.99 -2.60 2.67
N GLY A 25 4.20 -1.30 2.42
CA GLY A 25 3.82 -0.65 1.16
C GLY A 25 2.31 -0.43 0.95
N VAL A 26 1.48 -0.59 1.99
CA VAL A 26 0.10 -0.11 2.01
C VAL A 26 0.07 1.25 2.68
N ILE A 27 -0.64 2.19 2.05
CA ILE A 27 -0.89 3.52 2.59
C ILE A 27 -2.39 3.74 2.65
N VAL A 28 -2.87 4.14 3.82
CA VAL A 28 -4.25 4.56 4.05
C VAL A 28 -4.23 5.99 4.55
N THR A 29 -5.01 6.88 3.91
CA THR A 29 -5.05 8.30 4.26
C THR A 29 -6.44 8.87 4.05
N ASP A 30 -6.69 10.03 4.65
CA ASP A 30 -8.00 10.70 4.61
C ASP A 30 -8.31 11.41 3.27
N SER A 31 -7.36 11.49 2.33
CA SER A 31 -7.57 12.19 1.06
C SER A 31 -6.78 11.63 -0.13
N GLY A 32 -7.36 11.73 -1.32
CA GLY A 32 -6.71 11.30 -2.56
C GLY A 32 -5.36 11.97 -2.85
N PRO A 33 -5.22 13.31 -2.69
CA PRO A 33 -3.93 13.97 -2.88
C PRO A 33 -2.84 13.45 -1.93
N SER A 34 -3.16 13.23 -0.66
CA SER A 34 -2.21 12.65 0.31
C SER A 34 -1.82 11.22 -0.06
N ALA A 35 -2.80 10.40 -0.44
CA ALA A 35 -2.56 9.04 -0.90
C ALA A 35 -1.62 9.00 -2.13
N LEU A 36 -1.85 9.90 -3.10
CA LEU A 36 -1.02 10.00 -4.31
C LEU A 36 0.42 10.45 -3.99
N ASP A 37 0.59 11.47 -3.16
CA ASP A 37 1.91 11.99 -2.80
C ASP A 37 2.77 10.93 -2.10
N GLN A 38 2.18 10.24 -1.12
CA GLN A 38 2.90 9.22 -0.37
C GLN A 38 3.17 7.96 -1.20
N VAL A 39 2.20 7.47 -2.00
CA VAL A 39 2.44 6.28 -2.85
C VAL A 39 3.48 6.57 -3.93
N ARG A 40 3.55 7.81 -4.45
CA ARG A 40 4.59 8.21 -5.40
C ARG A 40 6.00 8.02 -4.84
N THR A 41 6.20 8.30 -3.56
CA THR A 41 7.48 8.07 -2.88
C THR A 41 7.84 6.58 -2.88
N LEU A 42 6.88 5.69 -2.56
CA LEU A 42 7.10 4.24 -2.60
C LEU A 42 7.31 3.68 -4.01
N LEU A 43 6.66 4.28 -5.02
CA LEU A 43 6.81 3.86 -6.41
C LEU A 43 8.25 4.04 -6.93
N ALA A 44 9.03 4.97 -6.37
CA ALA A 44 10.45 5.14 -6.69
C ALA A 44 11.28 3.86 -6.40
N SER A 45 10.87 3.07 -5.41
CA SER A 45 11.51 1.79 -5.09
C SER A 45 11.16 0.66 -6.07
N HIS A 46 10.27 0.90 -7.04
CA HIS A 46 9.77 -0.03 -8.07
C HIS A 46 8.96 -1.24 -7.54
N ARG A 47 9.33 -1.78 -6.38
CA ARG A 47 8.72 -2.92 -5.68
C ARG A 47 8.74 -2.67 -4.17
N VAL A 48 7.84 -3.38 -3.49
CA VAL A 48 7.83 -3.52 -2.02
C VAL A 48 8.45 -4.89 -1.72
N TRP A 49 9.73 -4.91 -1.36
CA TRP A 49 10.52 -6.13 -1.26
C TRP A 49 10.25 -6.93 0.01
N GLU A 50 9.83 -6.27 1.09
CA GLU A 50 9.45 -6.85 2.37
C GLU A 50 8.28 -7.84 2.26
N ARG A 51 7.52 -7.76 1.16
CA ARG A 51 6.43 -8.70 0.84
C ARG A 51 6.93 -10.02 0.24
N PHE A 52 8.22 -10.16 -0.03
CA PHE A 52 8.83 -11.39 -0.48
C PHE A 52 9.67 -11.93 0.67
N THR A 53 9.36 -13.14 1.12
CA THR A 53 10.19 -13.82 2.12
C THR A 53 11.49 -14.25 1.45
N SER A 54 12.63 -13.88 2.01
CA SER A 54 13.90 -14.53 1.71
C SER A 54 13.82 -15.93 2.28
N GLY A 55 13.40 -16.92 1.48
CA GLY A 55 13.38 -18.31 1.90
C GLY A 55 14.79 -18.74 2.30
N VAL A 56 14.91 -19.34 3.48
CA VAL A 56 15.98 -20.28 3.83
C VAL A 56 15.47 -21.68 3.57
#